data_AF-A0A067MW17-F1
#
_entry.id   AF-A0A067MW17-F1
#
_cell.length_a   1.000
_cell.length_b   1.000
_cell.length_c   1.000
_cell.angle_alpha   90.00
_cell.angle_beta   90.00
_cell.angle_gamma   90.00
#
_symmetry.space_group_name_H-M   'P 1'
#
loop_
_entity.id
_entity.type
_entity.pdbx_description
1 polymer ?
#
loop_
_entity_poly.entity_id
_entity_poly.type
_entity_poly.pdbx_seq_one_letter_code
_entity_poly.pdbx_strand_id
1 'polypeptide(L)'
;MDADTALPPDDVLAQVVDVHCHPTDSPTPGDQMDALKIKVCAMATQAHDQSKVRKLAETYPDKVIPCFGWHPWFSHFISLSDRPVSKEEHYRAVLLSDESSDAYTDAFNQVVKWLPEPTPLSSLLSELRTNLTAFPNSLLGEVGLDRSFRIPFQPYGTPPPRRLSPLTVPVEHQIALVEAQIDLAVGLGRSISFHSVKAQNITVDFLDRMKKKHGRDWLKVNIDLHSCGLSAETWTRVEKLHPNAYISLSQLINQRSPAHESLIRACSPTRILAESDYHDISSTTKYTWNIVATIASLRGWRVEERWDAIELEKPEAEWGVVRRLQQNWQAFVSGSAEIAPRETKAESHRSRRLNAAAYTADEDWDSEGSAEIVYPAATG
;
A
#
# COMPACT_ATOMS: atom_id res chain seq x y z
N MET A 1 27.82 3.44 10.62
CA MET A 1 28.95 2.57 10.26
C MET A 1 28.43 1.63 9.20
N ASP A 2 28.73 1.89 7.93
CA ASP A 2 28.41 0.97 6.84
C ASP A 2 29.41 -0.18 6.91
N ALA A 3 29.07 -1.21 7.69
CA ALA A 3 29.65 -2.51 7.44
C ALA A 3 29.05 -2.98 6.11
N ASP A 4 29.89 -3.12 5.09
CA ASP A 4 29.47 -3.66 3.80
C ASP A 4 29.14 -5.15 4.01
N THR A 5 27.87 -5.44 4.30
CA THR A 5 27.42 -6.81 4.55
C THR A 5 27.59 -7.59 3.25
N ALA A 6 28.49 -8.59 3.27
CA ALA A 6 28.66 -9.47 2.12
C ALA A 6 27.33 -10.14 1.77
N LEU A 7 27.01 -10.16 0.47
CA LEU A 7 25.84 -10.87 -0.04
C LEU A 7 26.04 -12.38 0.11
N PRO A 8 24.97 -13.16 0.39
CA PRO A 8 25.05 -14.61 0.46
C PRO A 8 25.11 -15.19 -0.96
N PRO A 9 25.24 -16.51 -1.11
CA PRO A 9 25.16 -17.15 -2.42
C PRO A 9 23.82 -16.91 -3.15
N ASP A 10 23.85 -16.99 -4.48
CA ASP A 10 22.72 -16.67 -5.36
C ASP A 10 21.46 -17.51 -5.07
N ASP A 11 21.63 -18.77 -4.67
CA ASP A 11 20.51 -19.67 -4.35
C ASP A 11 19.73 -19.22 -3.10
N VAL A 12 20.42 -18.58 -2.14
CA VAL A 12 19.83 -17.93 -0.97
C VAL A 12 19.17 -16.60 -1.34
N LEU A 13 19.86 -15.75 -2.12
CA LEU A 13 19.28 -14.48 -2.59
C LEU A 13 17.99 -14.67 -3.39
N ALA A 14 17.90 -15.73 -4.20
CA ALA A 14 16.71 -16.05 -4.98
C ALA A 14 15.43 -16.26 -4.14
N GLN A 15 15.57 -16.42 -2.83
CA GLN A 15 14.47 -16.62 -1.88
C GLN A 15 14.10 -15.34 -1.12
N VAL A 16 14.90 -14.30 -1.24
CA VAL A 16 14.63 -12.99 -0.64
C VAL A 16 13.63 -12.24 -1.49
N VAL A 17 12.68 -11.61 -0.81
CA VAL A 17 11.70 -10.70 -1.41
C VAL A 17 11.91 -9.35 -0.75
N ASP A 18 12.16 -8.33 -1.56
CA ASP A 18 11.95 -6.96 -1.14
C ASP A 18 10.44 -6.68 -1.18
N VAL A 19 9.83 -6.54 -0.01
CA VAL A 19 8.38 -6.37 0.08
C VAL A 19 7.91 -4.94 -0.24
N HIS A 20 8.85 -3.99 -0.43
CA HIS A 20 8.52 -2.60 -0.74
C HIS A 20 9.68 -1.83 -1.38
N CYS A 21 9.55 -1.46 -2.65
CA CYS A 21 10.48 -0.56 -3.33
C CYS A 21 9.81 0.23 -4.46
N HIS A 22 10.51 1.26 -4.97
CA HIS A 22 10.01 2.22 -5.97
C HIS A 22 10.84 2.20 -7.27
N PRO A 23 11.01 1.05 -7.94
CA PRO A 23 11.98 0.91 -9.03
C PRO A 23 11.69 1.79 -10.26
N THR A 24 10.49 2.36 -10.35
CA THR A 24 10.04 3.23 -11.44
C THR A 24 10.22 4.73 -11.19
N ASP A 25 10.71 5.10 -10.00
CA ASP A 25 11.03 6.49 -9.63
C ASP A 25 12.40 6.94 -10.17
N SER A 26 13.15 6.01 -10.73
CA SER A 26 14.42 6.25 -11.41
C SER A 26 14.52 5.38 -12.67
N PRO A 27 15.48 5.66 -13.57
CA PRO A 27 15.73 4.77 -14.70
C PRO A 27 15.91 3.33 -14.22
N THR A 28 15.27 2.39 -14.90
CA THR A 28 15.33 0.96 -14.63
C THR A 28 15.98 0.25 -15.82
N PRO A 29 17.33 0.25 -15.95
CA PRO A 29 18.00 -0.38 -17.08
C PRO A 29 17.76 -1.89 -17.11
N GLY A 30 17.60 -2.44 -18.32
CA GLY A 30 17.31 -3.87 -18.49
C GLY A 30 18.40 -4.78 -17.95
N ASP A 31 19.68 -4.40 -18.10
CA ASP A 31 20.84 -5.13 -17.57
C ASP A 31 20.82 -5.22 -16.04
N GLN A 32 20.35 -4.17 -15.35
CA GLN A 32 20.21 -4.18 -13.88
C GLN A 32 19.07 -5.08 -13.44
N MET A 33 17.95 -5.06 -14.16
CA MET A 33 16.84 -6.00 -13.94
C MET A 33 17.26 -7.45 -14.22
N ASP A 34 18.07 -7.69 -15.26
CA ASP A 34 18.59 -9.02 -15.59
C ASP A 34 19.54 -9.53 -14.49
N ALA A 35 20.37 -8.65 -13.94
CA ALA A 35 21.27 -8.95 -12.83
C ALA A 35 20.55 -9.14 -11.48
N LEU A 36 19.35 -8.58 -11.30
CA LEU A 36 18.57 -8.68 -10.06
C LEU A 36 18.34 -10.14 -9.65
N LYS A 37 18.74 -10.50 -8.43
CA LYS A 37 18.68 -11.86 -7.90
C LYS A 37 17.52 -12.11 -6.94
N ILE A 38 16.94 -11.06 -6.39
CA ILE A 38 15.80 -11.12 -5.48
C ILE A 38 14.49 -10.86 -6.23
N LYS A 39 13.36 -11.16 -5.59
CA LYS A 39 12.06 -10.64 -6.04
C LYS A 39 11.79 -9.28 -5.41
N VAL A 40 11.02 -8.45 -6.09
CA VAL A 40 10.68 -7.10 -5.61
C VAL A 40 9.19 -6.82 -5.77
N CYS A 41 8.62 -6.18 -4.76
CA CYS A 41 7.29 -5.58 -4.81
C CYS A 41 7.43 -4.12 -5.27
N ALA A 42 7.05 -3.85 -6.52
CA ALA A 42 7.21 -2.55 -7.15
C ALA A 42 5.97 -1.67 -6.89
N MET A 43 6.14 -0.63 -6.09
CA MET A 43 5.06 0.26 -5.65
C MET A 43 4.76 1.33 -6.69
N ALA A 44 3.50 1.41 -7.12
CA ALA A 44 2.93 2.59 -7.75
C ALA A 44 2.44 3.56 -6.67
N THR A 45 2.54 4.86 -6.91
CA THR A 45 2.20 5.90 -5.92
C THR A 45 1.18 6.91 -6.45
N GLN A 46 1.03 7.04 -7.77
CA GLN A 46 0.17 8.05 -8.39
C GLN A 46 -0.20 7.67 -9.83
N ALA A 47 -0.97 8.50 -10.54
CA ALA A 47 -1.45 8.15 -11.88
C ALA A 47 -0.32 7.82 -12.89
N HIS A 48 0.80 8.54 -12.83
CA HIS A 48 1.83 8.44 -13.87
C HIS A 48 2.71 7.18 -13.78
N ASP A 49 2.80 6.54 -12.60
CA ASP A 49 3.66 5.37 -12.39
C ASP A 49 2.90 4.04 -12.44
N GLN A 50 1.56 4.03 -12.38
CA GLN A 50 0.73 2.82 -12.55
C GLN A 50 1.12 2.04 -13.83
N SER A 51 1.20 2.73 -14.97
CA SER A 51 1.55 2.12 -16.25
C SER A 51 3.01 1.65 -16.32
N LYS A 52 3.92 2.32 -15.60
CA LYS A 52 5.34 1.93 -15.54
C LYS A 52 5.50 0.64 -14.74
N VAL A 53 4.85 0.55 -13.57
CA VAL A 53 4.84 -0.65 -12.72
C VAL A 53 4.20 -1.83 -13.46
N ARG A 54 3.07 -1.62 -14.13
CA ARG A 54 2.44 -2.61 -15.00
C ARG A 54 3.42 -3.14 -16.06
N LYS A 55 4.04 -2.24 -16.82
CA LYS A 55 5.00 -2.62 -17.88
C LYS A 55 6.21 -3.38 -17.32
N LEU A 56 6.70 -2.96 -16.15
CA LEU A 56 7.83 -3.61 -15.49
C LEU A 56 7.47 -5.06 -15.10
N ALA A 57 6.28 -5.28 -14.55
CA ALA A 57 5.78 -6.61 -14.20
C ALA A 57 5.49 -7.50 -15.43
N GLU A 58 5.00 -6.92 -16.53
CA GLU A 58 4.84 -7.64 -17.80
C GLU A 58 6.19 -8.06 -18.40
N THR A 59 7.23 -7.25 -18.21
CA THR A 59 8.58 -7.52 -18.74
C THR A 59 9.34 -8.54 -17.87
N TYR A 60 9.16 -8.48 -16.55
CA TYR A 60 9.90 -9.31 -15.58
C TYR A 60 8.97 -10.05 -14.59
N PRO A 61 8.05 -10.90 -15.07
CA PRO A 61 6.99 -11.49 -14.22
C PRO A 61 7.52 -12.41 -13.11
N ASP A 62 8.71 -13.00 -13.28
CA ASP A 62 9.32 -13.86 -12.26
C ASP A 62 10.04 -13.09 -11.15
N LYS A 63 10.35 -11.80 -11.39
CA LYS A 63 11.11 -10.94 -10.47
C LYS A 63 10.26 -9.85 -9.84
N VAL A 64 9.19 -9.41 -10.50
CA VAL A 64 8.43 -8.23 -10.11
C VAL A 64 7.00 -8.61 -9.76
N ILE A 65 6.62 -8.28 -8.53
CA ILE A 65 5.23 -8.28 -8.08
C ILE A 65 4.75 -6.83 -8.17
N PRO A 66 3.79 -6.51 -9.06
CA PRO A 66 3.31 -5.14 -9.15
C PRO A 66 2.40 -4.83 -7.98
N CYS A 67 2.58 -3.66 -7.39
CA CYS A 67 1.69 -3.10 -6.39
C CYS A 67 1.06 -1.84 -6.98
N PHE A 68 -0.27 -1.80 -6.98
CA PHE A 68 -1.02 -0.66 -7.52
C PHE A 68 -1.73 0.05 -6.39
N GLY A 69 -1.69 1.38 -6.39
CA GLY A 69 -2.21 2.19 -5.30
C GLY A 69 -1.88 3.68 -5.49
N TRP A 70 -2.60 4.51 -4.74
CA TRP A 70 -2.36 5.95 -4.66
C TRP A 70 -1.93 6.34 -3.26
N HIS A 71 -0.73 6.89 -3.20
CA HIS A 71 -0.02 7.28 -2.00
C HIS A 71 -0.63 8.55 -1.38
N PRO A 72 -0.67 8.69 -0.04
CA PRO A 72 -1.24 9.87 0.65
C PRO A 72 -0.65 11.21 0.21
N TRP A 73 0.59 11.25 -0.30
CA TRP A 73 1.18 12.49 -0.83
C TRP A 73 0.38 13.09 -1.98
N PHE A 74 -0.24 12.24 -2.80
CA PHE A 74 -1.01 12.65 -3.98
C PHE A 74 -2.52 12.65 -3.74
N SER A 75 -2.95 12.44 -2.50
CA SER A 75 -4.37 12.44 -2.10
C SER A 75 -5.11 13.73 -2.49
N HIS A 76 -4.43 14.87 -2.47
CA HIS A 76 -5.00 16.15 -2.88
C HIS A 76 -5.34 16.21 -4.39
N PHE A 77 -4.72 15.39 -5.24
CA PHE A 77 -5.09 15.30 -6.66
C PHE A 77 -6.42 14.58 -6.89
N ILE A 78 -6.98 13.95 -5.86
CA ILE A 78 -8.15 13.08 -5.99
C ILE A 78 -9.37 13.78 -5.39
N SER A 79 -10.44 13.88 -6.17
CA SER A 79 -11.74 14.36 -5.73
C SER A 79 -12.61 13.21 -5.23
N LEU A 80 -13.26 13.40 -4.08
CA LEU A 80 -14.27 12.48 -3.56
C LEU A 80 -15.64 12.66 -4.25
N SER A 81 -15.78 13.68 -5.11
CA SER A 81 -16.99 13.95 -5.88
C SER A 81 -16.82 13.47 -7.32
N ASP A 82 -17.82 12.75 -7.82
CA ASP A 82 -17.93 12.40 -9.24
C ASP A 82 -18.46 13.56 -10.10
N ARG A 83 -18.97 14.63 -9.47
CA ARG A 83 -19.40 15.83 -10.19
C ARG A 83 -18.18 16.62 -10.66
N PRO A 84 -18.20 17.15 -11.88
CA PRO A 84 -17.17 18.08 -12.34
C PRO A 84 -17.12 19.28 -11.40
N VAL A 85 -15.97 19.46 -10.75
CA VAL A 85 -15.63 20.64 -9.96
C VAL A 85 -14.45 21.32 -10.64
N SER A 86 -14.40 22.65 -10.59
CA SER A 86 -13.24 23.34 -11.14
C SER A 86 -11.98 22.99 -10.34
N LYS A 87 -10.82 23.02 -11.00
CA LYS A 87 -9.52 22.83 -10.37
C LYS A 87 -9.36 23.67 -9.10
N GLU A 88 -9.66 24.97 -9.19
CA GLU A 88 -9.50 25.88 -8.06
C GLU A 88 -10.47 25.56 -6.92
N GLU A 89 -11.73 25.27 -7.23
CA GLU A 89 -12.75 24.91 -6.24
C GLU A 89 -12.37 23.65 -5.46
N HIS A 90 -11.94 22.60 -6.15
CA HIS A 90 -11.49 21.35 -5.52
C HIS A 90 -10.31 21.60 -4.57
N TYR A 91 -9.21 22.17 -5.07
CA TYR A 91 -8.03 22.36 -4.23
C TYR A 91 -8.26 23.35 -3.11
N ARG A 92 -9.12 24.36 -3.31
CA ARG A 92 -9.51 25.30 -2.24
C ARG A 92 -10.25 24.55 -1.14
N ALA A 93 -11.22 23.70 -1.49
CA ALA A 93 -11.98 22.92 -0.52
C ALA A 93 -11.12 21.89 0.24
N VAL A 94 -10.10 21.31 -0.42
CA VAL A 94 -9.22 20.31 0.21
C VAL A 94 -8.10 20.96 1.03
N LEU A 95 -7.53 22.07 0.59
CA LEU A 95 -6.27 22.61 1.15
C LEU A 95 -6.45 23.84 2.05
N LEU A 96 -7.63 24.46 2.02
CA LEU A 96 -7.97 25.61 2.84
C LEU A 96 -9.22 25.32 3.68
N SER A 97 -9.35 26.09 4.75
CA SER A 97 -10.53 26.18 5.61
C SER A 97 -10.95 27.64 5.75
N ASP A 98 -12.16 27.89 6.25
CA ASP A 98 -12.65 29.26 6.52
C ASP A 98 -11.77 30.02 7.52
N GLU A 99 -10.97 29.31 8.32
CA GLU A 99 -10.04 29.88 9.31
C GLU A 99 -8.60 30.05 8.76
N SER A 100 -8.37 29.79 7.48
CA SER A 100 -7.03 29.88 6.88
C SER A 100 -6.53 31.32 6.84
N SER A 101 -5.29 31.54 7.28
CA SER A 101 -4.67 32.87 7.28
C SER A 101 -4.26 33.33 5.88
N ASP A 102 -3.97 34.62 5.72
CA ASP A 102 -3.47 35.21 4.46
C ASP A 102 -2.25 34.46 3.93
N ALA A 103 -1.34 34.00 4.81
CA ALA A 103 -0.16 33.24 4.42
C ALA A 103 -0.50 31.87 3.79
N TYR A 104 -1.56 31.19 4.25
CA TYR A 104 -2.04 29.96 3.63
C TYR A 104 -2.69 30.23 2.27
N THR A 105 -3.49 31.30 2.19
CA THR A 105 -4.14 31.73 0.95
C THR A 105 -3.11 32.12 -0.12
N ASP A 106 -2.05 32.85 0.24
CA ASP A 106 -0.95 33.20 -0.66
C ASP A 106 -0.17 31.97 -1.12
N ALA A 107 0.04 31.00 -0.22
CA ALA A 107 0.67 29.75 -0.58
C ALA A 107 -0.19 28.93 -1.55
N PHE A 108 -1.50 28.86 -1.30
CA PHE A 108 -2.47 28.21 -2.18
C PHE A 108 -2.45 28.83 -3.58
N ASN A 109 -2.52 30.15 -3.67
CA ASN A 109 -2.49 30.89 -4.94
C ASN A 109 -1.20 30.63 -5.74
N GLN A 110 -0.08 30.30 -5.09
CA GLN A 110 1.15 29.90 -5.76
C GLN A 110 1.10 28.44 -6.22
N VAL A 111 0.68 27.53 -5.33
CA VAL A 111 0.71 26.08 -5.55
C VAL A 111 -0.31 25.65 -6.61
N VAL A 112 -1.55 26.17 -6.55
CA VAL A 112 -2.65 25.77 -7.45
C VAL A 112 -2.32 25.94 -8.93
N LYS A 113 -1.40 26.86 -9.27
CA LYS A 113 -0.97 27.14 -10.65
C LYS A 113 -0.42 25.91 -11.37
N TRP A 114 0.30 25.04 -10.67
CA TRP A 114 0.97 23.89 -11.28
C TRP A 114 0.37 22.53 -10.89
N LEU A 115 -0.58 22.48 -9.94
CA LEU A 115 -1.30 21.24 -9.65
C LEU A 115 -2.02 20.73 -10.92
N PRO A 116 -2.22 19.42 -11.09
CA PRO A 116 -2.99 18.88 -12.22
C PRO A 116 -4.49 19.15 -12.06
N GLU A 117 -5.29 18.82 -13.07
CA GLU A 117 -6.74 18.68 -12.89
C GLU A 117 -7.05 17.55 -11.89
N PRO A 118 -8.04 17.72 -11.01
CA PRO A 118 -8.39 16.69 -10.04
C PRO A 118 -9.00 15.47 -10.72
N THR A 119 -8.59 14.28 -10.28
CA THR A 119 -9.11 13.00 -10.77
C THR A 119 -10.24 12.53 -9.85
N PRO A 120 -11.42 12.16 -10.37
CA PRO A 120 -12.48 11.56 -9.55
C PRO A 120 -12.03 10.22 -8.94
N LEU A 121 -12.39 9.98 -7.68
CA LEU A 121 -12.09 8.72 -6.99
C LEU A 121 -12.63 7.50 -7.75
N SER A 122 -13.81 7.60 -8.37
CA SER A 122 -14.39 6.53 -9.19
C SER A 122 -13.48 6.10 -10.35
N SER A 123 -12.84 7.05 -11.02
CA SER A 123 -11.92 6.79 -12.13
C SER A 123 -10.67 6.05 -11.65
N LEU A 124 -10.12 6.48 -10.51
CA LEU A 124 -8.99 5.82 -9.85
C LEU A 124 -9.36 4.38 -9.46
N LEU A 125 -10.50 4.17 -8.82
CA LEU A 125 -10.94 2.82 -8.40
C LEU A 125 -11.18 1.89 -9.59
N SER A 126 -11.64 2.43 -10.72
CA SER A 126 -11.80 1.68 -11.97
C SER A 126 -10.44 1.21 -12.52
N GLU A 127 -9.46 2.10 -12.57
CA GLU A 127 -8.08 1.77 -12.97
C GLU A 127 -7.46 0.75 -12.00
N LEU A 128 -7.60 0.98 -10.69
CA LEU A 128 -7.09 0.08 -9.66
C LEU A 128 -7.69 -1.32 -9.79
N ARG A 129 -9.02 -1.43 -9.99
CA ARG A 129 -9.69 -2.72 -10.21
C ARG A 129 -9.16 -3.43 -11.45
N THR A 130 -8.97 -2.69 -12.54
CA THR A 130 -8.42 -3.22 -13.79
C THR A 130 -7.02 -3.79 -13.58
N ASN A 131 -6.14 -3.06 -12.88
CA ASN A 131 -4.79 -3.50 -12.56
C ASN A 131 -4.77 -4.72 -11.62
N LEU A 132 -5.48 -4.68 -10.49
CA LEU A 132 -5.52 -5.77 -9.52
C LEU A 132 -6.16 -7.06 -10.04
N THR A 133 -7.05 -6.94 -11.03
CA THR A 133 -7.67 -8.09 -11.72
C THR A 133 -6.73 -8.69 -12.76
N ALA A 134 -5.99 -7.85 -13.51
CA ALA A 134 -5.04 -8.30 -14.52
C ALA A 134 -3.82 -9.03 -13.94
N PHE A 135 -3.44 -8.68 -12.70
CA PHE A 135 -2.33 -9.32 -11.97
C PHE A 135 -2.84 -9.97 -10.68
N PRO A 136 -3.24 -11.26 -10.69
CA PRO A 136 -3.76 -11.92 -9.49
C PRO A 136 -2.78 -12.00 -8.31
N ASN A 137 -1.47 -11.92 -8.57
CA ASN A 137 -0.41 -11.88 -7.58
C ASN A 137 -0.08 -10.45 -7.09
N SER A 138 -0.74 -9.42 -7.62
CA SER A 138 -0.50 -8.03 -7.21
C SER A 138 -0.92 -7.74 -5.78
N LEU A 139 -0.36 -6.67 -5.23
CA LEU A 139 -0.77 -6.10 -3.95
C LEU A 139 -1.46 -4.75 -4.16
N LEU A 140 -2.24 -4.32 -3.16
CA LEU A 140 -2.60 -2.91 -3.02
C LEU A 140 -1.41 -2.17 -2.41
N GLY A 141 -0.81 -1.23 -3.13
CA GLY A 141 0.28 -0.44 -2.59
C GLY A 141 0.94 0.47 -3.62
N GLU A 142 1.52 1.60 -3.22
CA GLU A 142 1.56 2.09 -1.84
C GLU A 142 0.34 2.97 -1.52
N VAL A 143 -0.34 2.69 -0.41
CA VAL A 143 -1.50 3.46 0.08
C VAL A 143 -1.34 3.74 1.57
N GLY A 144 -2.00 4.75 2.13
CA GLY A 144 -1.92 4.97 3.57
C GLY A 144 -2.24 6.38 4.03
N LEU A 145 -1.62 6.78 5.15
CA LEU A 145 -1.85 8.05 5.84
C LEU A 145 -0.52 8.76 6.15
N ASP A 146 -0.39 10.02 5.75
CA ASP A 146 0.76 10.88 6.06
C ASP A 146 0.32 12.25 6.57
N ARG A 147 0.59 12.51 7.85
CA ARG A 147 0.31 13.81 8.49
C ARG A 147 1.48 14.79 8.47
N SER A 148 2.65 14.32 8.09
CA SER A 148 3.86 15.13 7.96
C SER A 148 3.99 15.79 6.60
N PHE A 149 3.32 15.21 5.60
CA PHE A 149 3.38 15.67 4.23
C PHE A 149 2.90 17.12 4.08
N ARG A 150 3.72 17.91 3.37
CA ARG A 150 3.40 19.28 2.98
C ARG A 150 3.57 19.42 1.49
N ILE A 151 2.61 20.09 0.84
CA ILE A 151 2.67 20.31 -0.60
C ILE A 151 3.84 21.25 -0.90
N PRO A 152 4.76 20.91 -1.81
CA PRO A 152 5.86 21.78 -2.19
C PRO A 152 5.35 23.07 -2.85
N PHE A 153 6.17 24.11 -2.95
CA PHE A 153 5.86 25.27 -3.80
C PHE A 153 6.12 25.01 -5.28
N GLN A 154 6.87 23.95 -5.58
CA GLN A 154 7.28 23.55 -6.92
C GLN A 154 6.78 22.13 -7.27
N PRO A 155 6.52 21.82 -8.55
CA PRO A 155 6.12 20.48 -8.96
C PRO A 155 7.09 19.37 -8.54
N TYR A 156 6.54 18.18 -8.32
CA TYR A 156 7.32 16.94 -8.24
C TYR A 156 8.09 16.72 -9.54
N GLY A 157 9.35 16.29 -9.43
CA GLY A 157 10.31 16.25 -10.54
C GLY A 157 11.26 17.47 -10.58
N THR A 158 10.96 18.56 -9.86
CA THR A 158 11.95 19.63 -9.66
C THR A 158 13.12 19.10 -8.80
N PRO A 159 14.38 19.34 -9.20
CA PRO A 159 15.55 18.94 -8.41
C PRO A 159 15.54 19.55 -7.00
N PRO A 160 16.03 18.83 -5.98
CA PRO A 160 16.14 19.35 -4.62
C PRO A 160 17.15 20.52 -4.52
N PRO A 161 17.06 21.37 -3.47
CA PRO A 161 16.10 21.29 -2.35
C PRO A 161 14.73 21.87 -2.71
N ARG A 162 13.67 21.18 -2.27
CA ARG A 162 12.28 21.62 -2.47
C ARG A 162 11.87 22.56 -1.35
N ARG A 163 11.19 23.66 -1.69
CA ARG A 163 10.60 24.56 -0.69
C ARG A 163 9.20 24.06 -0.35
N LEU A 164 8.93 23.72 0.89
CA LEU A 164 7.60 23.23 1.31
C LEU A 164 6.67 24.39 1.64
N SER A 165 5.42 24.30 1.19
CA SER A 165 4.34 25.21 1.60
C SER A 165 3.80 24.81 2.98
N PRO A 166 2.99 25.65 3.64
CA PRO A 166 2.29 25.25 4.86
C PRO A 166 1.09 24.31 4.59
N LEU A 167 0.69 24.12 3.32
CA LEU A 167 -0.51 23.37 2.96
C LEU A 167 -0.33 21.86 3.20
N THR A 168 -1.31 21.28 3.90
CA THR A 168 -1.40 19.85 4.22
C THR A 168 -2.77 19.33 3.82
N VAL A 169 -2.85 18.06 3.43
CA VAL A 169 -4.14 17.43 3.13
C VAL A 169 -4.82 16.99 4.42
N PRO A 170 -6.12 17.33 4.64
CA PRO A 170 -6.89 16.87 5.79
C PRO A 170 -6.84 15.35 5.92
N VAL A 171 -6.69 14.85 7.15
CA VAL A 171 -6.53 13.42 7.38
C VAL A 171 -7.80 12.65 7.02
N GLU A 172 -8.96 13.27 7.16
CA GLU A 172 -10.27 12.72 6.80
C GLU A 172 -10.38 12.47 5.29
N HIS A 173 -9.81 13.36 4.48
CA HIS A 173 -9.73 13.18 3.02
C HIS A 173 -8.81 11.99 2.68
N GLN A 174 -7.66 11.88 3.35
CA GLN A 174 -6.76 10.72 3.17
C GLN A 174 -7.44 9.41 3.60
N ILE A 175 -8.14 9.40 4.74
CA ILE A 175 -8.89 8.23 5.25
C ILE A 175 -9.95 7.78 4.24
N ALA A 176 -10.73 8.69 3.68
CA ALA A 176 -11.76 8.35 2.70
C ALA A 176 -11.17 7.66 1.46
N LEU A 177 -10.03 8.15 0.97
CA LEU A 177 -9.35 7.59 -0.21
C LEU A 177 -8.74 6.22 0.07
N VAL A 178 -8.02 6.06 1.18
CA VAL A 178 -7.39 4.77 1.51
C VAL A 178 -8.44 3.72 1.88
N GLU A 179 -9.54 4.11 2.52
CA GLU A 179 -10.66 3.21 2.80
C GLU A 179 -11.27 2.66 1.52
N ALA A 180 -11.54 3.50 0.52
CA ALA A 180 -12.11 3.06 -0.75
C ALA A 180 -11.17 2.13 -1.54
N GLN A 181 -9.86 2.39 -1.50
CA GLN A 181 -8.85 1.51 -2.09
C GLN A 181 -8.79 0.14 -1.37
N ILE A 182 -8.85 0.15 -0.04
CA ILE A 182 -8.85 -1.07 0.78
C ILE A 182 -10.14 -1.88 0.60
N ASP A 183 -11.30 -1.24 0.48
CA ASP A 183 -12.57 -1.91 0.20
C ASP A 183 -12.45 -2.81 -1.05
N LEU A 184 -11.82 -2.28 -2.10
CA LEU A 184 -11.56 -3.02 -3.33
C LEU A 184 -10.58 -4.18 -3.11
N ALA A 185 -9.48 -3.94 -2.38
CA ALA A 185 -8.49 -4.97 -2.09
C ALA A 185 -9.08 -6.11 -1.24
N VAL A 186 -9.92 -5.82 -0.26
CA VAL A 186 -10.67 -6.82 0.53
C VAL A 186 -11.59 -7.63 -0.38
N GLY A 187 -12.31 -6.96 -1.28
CA GLY A 187 -13.20 -7.63 -2.25
C GLY A 187 -12.46 -8.57 -3.21
N LEU A 188 -11.21 -8.24 -3.56
CA LEU A 188 -10.37 -9.04 -4.46
C LEU A 188 -9.44 -10.02 -3.74
N GLY A 189 -9.26 -9.91 -2.42
CA GLY A 189 -8.26 -10.68 -1.66
C GLY A 189 -6.83 -10.27 -2.02
N ARG A 190 -6.53 -8.97 -2.00
CA ARG A 190 -5.19 -8.43 -2.28
C ARG A 190 -4.58 -7.89 -0.99
N SER A 191 -3.46 -8.45 -0.56
CA SER A 191 -2.71 -7.92 0.60
C SER A 191 -2.17 -6.52 0.31
N ILE A 192 -1.87 -5.77 1.37
CA ILE A 192 -1.74 -4.31 1.33
C ILE A 192 -0.37 -3.92 1.87
N SER A 193 0.36 -3.06 1.14
CA SER A 193 1.50 -2.33 1.67
C SER A 193 1.06 -0.92 2.08
N PHE A 194 1.15 -0.62 3.38
CA PHE A 194 0.47 0.50 4.01
C PHE A 194 1.44 1.52 4.62
N HIS A 195 1.36 2.75 4.11
CA HIS A 195 2.10 3.92 4.58
C HIS A 195 1.50 4.52 5.86
N SER A 196 2.33 4.83 6.85
CA SER A 196 1.85 5.47 8.09
C SER A 196 2.90 6.39 8.71
N VAL A 197 2.92 7.67 8.30
CA VAL A 197 3.87 8.67 8.81
C VAL A 197 3.16 9.75 9.63
N LYS A 198 3.62 9.93 10.89
CA LYS A 198 3.02 10.83 11.90
C LYS A 198 1.52 10.62 12.13
N ALA A 199 1.03 9.41 11.82
CA ALA A 199 -0.38 9.04 11.88
C ALA A 199 -0.65 7.85 12.81
N GLN A 200 0.28 7.47 13.70
CA GLN A 200 0.25 6.19 14.43
C GLN A 200 -1.09 5.85 15.10
N ASN A 201 -1.63 6.75 15.94
CA ASN A 201 -2.92 6.49 16.61
C ASN A 201 -4.07 6.40 15.61
N ILE A 202 -4.06 7.25 14.57
CA ILE A 202 -5.08 7.24 13.52
C ILE A 202 -5.01 5.95 12.72
N THR A 203 -3.81 5.44 12.43
CA THR A 203 -3.61 4.15 11.79
C THR A 203 -4.19 3.02 12.64
N VAL A 204 -3.94 3.02 13.96
CA VAL A 204 -4.54 2.01 14.86
C VAL A 204 -6.07 2.07 14.84
N ASP A 205 -6.64 3.27 15.01
CA ASP A 205 -8.09 3.48 14.97
C ASP A 205 -8.69 3.09 13.61
N PHE A 206 -7.95 3.34 12.53
CA PHE A 206 -8.32 2.97 11.18
C PHE A 206 -8.33 1.45 10.99
N LEU A 207 -7.32 0.71 11.49
CA LEU A 207 -7.31 -0.76 11.46
C LEU A 207 -8.50 -1.35 12.25
N ASP A 208 -8.83 -0.77 13.41
CA ASP A 208 -10.01 -1.16 14.19
C ASP A 208 -11.31 -0.92 13.43
N ARG A 209 -11.42 0.23 12.75
CA ARG A 209 -12.54 0.55 11.87
C ARG A 209 -12.65 -0.44 10.71
N MET A 210 -11.56 -0.76 10.02
CA MET A 210 -11.56 -1.70 8.88
C MET A 210 -11.95 -3.12 9.33
N LYS A 211 -11.40 -3.58 10.45
CA LYS A 211 -11.79 -4.84 11.07
C LYS A 211 -13.27 -4.89 11.40
N LYS A 212 -13.83 -3.82 11.96
CA LYS A 212 -15.27 -3.72 12.27
C LYS A 212 -16.13 -3.69 11.01
N LYS A 213 -15.71 -2.95 9.98
CA LYS A 213 -16.43 -2.78 8.70
C LYS A 213 -16.51 -4.09 7.92
N HIS A 214 -15.39 -4.79 7.74
CA HIS A 214 -15.32 -6.00 6.91
C HIS A 214 -15.52 -7.31 7.69
N GLY A 215 -15.47 -7.28 9.03
CA GLY A 215 -15.65 -8.46 9.86
C GLY A 215 -14.66 -9.57 9.50
N ARG A 216 -15.18 -10.75 9.12
CA ARG A 216 -14.35 -11.90 8.72
C ARG A 216 -13.58 -11.66 7.42
N ASP A 217 -14.14 -10.88 6.51
CA ASP A 217 -13.51 -10.61 5.21
C ASP A 217 -12.23 -9.80 5.35
N TRP A 218 -12.05 -9.08 6.46
CA TRP A 218 -10.80 -8.41 6.79
C TRP A 218 -9.61 -9.37 6.83
N LEU A 219 -9.82 -10.62 7.23
CA LEU A 219 -8.77 -11.64 7.31
C LEU A 219 -8.42 -12.26 5.95
N LYS A 220 -9.15 -11.95 4.88
CA LYS A 220 -8.78 -12.39 3.52
C LYS A 220 -7.54 -11.66 3.00
N VAL A 221 -7.24 -10.49 3.56
CA VAL A 221 -6.09 -9.67 3.19
C VAL A 221 -5.18 -9.51 4.40
N ASN A 222 -3.87 -9.45 4.15
CA ASN A 222 -2.91 -9.03 5.15
C ASN A 222 -2.46 -7.59 4.88
N ILE A 223 -2.05 -6.89 5.92
CA ILE A 223 -1.60 -5.50 5.84
C ILE A 223 -0.20 -5.38 6.42
N ASP A 224 0.73 -4.93 5.60
CA ASP A 224 2.10 -4.65 5.99
C ASP A 224 2.24 -3.16 6.28
N LEU A 225 2.55 -2.80 7.53
CA LEU A 225 2.88 -1.42 7.88
C LEU A 225 4.32 -1.18 7.46
N HIS A 226 4.49 -0.62 6.26
CA HIS A 226 5.81 -0.48 5.67
C HIS A 226 6.66 0.56 6.41
N SER A 227 7.98 0.38 6.38
CA SER A 227 8.96 1.19 7.11
C SER A 227 8.49 1.53 8.53
N CYS A 228 7.99 0.53 9.26
CA CYS A 228 7.11 0.74 10.41
C CYS A 228 7.72 1.67 11.48
N GLY A 229 7.03 2.79 11.73
CA GLY A 229 7.42 3.81 12.72
C GLY A 229 6.69 3.71 14.06
N LEU A 230 6.03 2.58 14.36
CA LEU A 230 5.35 2.35 15.65
C LEU A 230 6.37 2.06 16.76
N SER A 231 6.01 2.36 18.02
CA SER A 231 6.77 1.84 19.16
C SER A 231 6.53 0.33 19.31
N ALA A 232 7.50 -0.38 19.88
CA ALA A 232 7.36 -1.81 20.20
C ALA A 232 6.10 -2.12 21.03
N GLU A 233 5.78 -1.28 22.02
CA GLU A 233 4.57 -1.40 22.84
C GLU A 233 3.29 -1.27 21.99
N THR A 234 3.25 -0.27 21.11
CA THR A 234 2.09 -0.06 20.23
C THR A 234 1.93 -1.23 19.26
N TRP A 235 3.04 -1.72 18.68
CA TRP A 235 3.03 -2.87 17.79
C TRP A 235 2.49 -4.13 18.48
N THR A 236 2.96 -4.47 19.68
CA THR A 236 2.47 -5.64 20.42
C THR A 236 0.95 -5.60 20.61
N ARG A 237 0.37 -4.41 20.81
CA ARG A 237 -1.09 -4.25 20.87
C ARG A 237 -1.75 -4.44 19.51
N VAL A 238 -1.20 -3.83 18.45
CA VAL A 238 -1.71 -3.96 17.07
C VAL A 238 -1.69 -5.42 16.64
N GLU A 239 -0.56 -6.11 16.79
CA GLU A 239 -0.37 -7.51 16.43
C GLU A 239 -1.40 -8.43 17.13
N LYS A 240 -1.65 -8.18 18.42
CA LYS A 240 -2.66 -8.94 19.19
C LYS A 240 -4.08 -8.72 18.68
N LEU A 241 -4.42 -7.50 18.25
CA LEU A 241 -5.77 -7.15 17.83
C LEU A 241 -6.03 -7.43 16.35
N HIS A 242 -5.00 -7.38 15.52
CA HIS A 242 -5.04 -7.53 14.07
C HIS A 242 -4.14 -8.67 13.64
N PRO A 243 -4.66 -9.93 13.66
CA PRO A 243 -3.89 -11.11 13.26
C PRO A 243 -3.64 -11.17 11.75
N ASN A 244 -3.93 -10.11 10.99
CA ASN A 244 -3.58 -9.94 9.59
C ASN A 244 -2.55 -8.80 9.39
N ALA A 245 -2.06 -8.18 10.47
CA ALA A 245 -1.04 -7.15 10.41
C ALA A 245 0.38 -7.75 10.34
N TYR A 246 1.25 -7.09 9.59
CA TYR A 246 2.68 -7.35 9.44
C TYR A 246 3.44 -6.03 9.57
N ILE A 247 4.75 -6.12 9.79
CA ILE A 247 5.66 -5.01 9.61
C ILE A 247 6.81 -5.40 8.71
N SER A 248 7.26 -4.45 7.91
CA SER A 248 8.55 -4.43 7.26
C SER A 248 9.35 -3.22 7.77
N LEU A 249 10.66 -3.28 7.59
CA LEU A 249 11.57 -2.20 7.94
C LEU A 249 12.56 -1.98 6.79
N SER A 250 12.90 -0.72 6.54
CA SER A 250 13.91 -0.33 5.57
C SER A 250 15.16 0.22 6.26
N GLN A 251 16.31 0.06 5.61
CA GLN A 251 17.57 0.60 6.13
C GLN A 251 17.51 2.13 6.22
N LEU A 252 17.12 2.79 5.13
CA LEU A 252 17.28 4.23 4.99
C LEU A 252 16.30 5.03 5.85
N ILE A 253 15.16 4.45 6.24
CA ILE A 253 14.18 5.10 7.11
C ILE A 253 14.37 4.66 8.56
N ASN A 254 14.34 3.36 8.85
CA ASN A 254 14.25 2.87 10.22
C ASN A 254 15.58 2.96 10.99
N GLN A 255 16.74 2.79 10.35
CA GLN A 255 18.04 2.84 11.05
C GLN A 255 18.44 4.25 11.51
N ARG A 256 17.65 5.28 11.18
CA ARG A 256 17.84 6.65 11.71
C ARG A 256 17.54 6.75 13.22
N SER A 257 16.91 5.74 13.82
CA SER A 257 16.54 5.71 15.23
C SER A 257 16.75 4.31 15.81
N PRO A 258 17.31 4.14 17.03
CA PRO A 258 17.47 2.82 17.66
C PRO A 258 16.14 2.11 17.95
N ALA A 259 15.00 2.82 17.87
CA ALA A 259 13.68 2.25 18.11
C ALA A 259 13.34 1.07 17.19
N HIS A 260 13.90 1.02 15.98
CA HIS A 260 13.68 -0.07 15.03
C HIS A 260 14.18 -1.41 15.57
N GLU A 261 15.29 -1.43 16.33
CA GLU A 261 15.80 -2.67 16.89
C GLU A 261 14.86 -3.23 17.97
N SER A 262 14.28 -2.35 18.80
CA SER A 262 13.29 -2.75 19.80
C SER A 262 12.04 -3.31 19.14
N LEU A 263 11.62 -2.70 18.02
CA LEU A 263 10.48 -3.18 17.23
C LEU A 263 10.75 -4.56 16.62
N ILE A 264 11.93 -4.78 16.03
CA ILE A 264 12.34 -6.08 15.49
C ILE A 264 12.33 -7.17 16.58
N ARG A 265 12.83 -6.87 17.78
CA ARG A 265 12.83 -7.82 18.89
C ARG A 265 11.43 -8.13 19.42
N ALA A 266 10.54 -7.14 19.44
CA ALA A 266 9.19 -7.27 19.98
C ALA A 266 8.20 -7.95 19.00
N CYS A 267 8.40 -7.78 17.69
CA CYS A 267 7.53 -8.36 16.68
C CYS A 267 7.55 -9.90 16.69
N SER A 268 6.40 -10.54 16.47
CA SER A 268 6.33 -11.99 16.30
C SER A 268 7.27 -12.46 15.20
N PRO A 269 7.98 -13.60 15.39
CA PRO A 269 8.81 -14.20 14.34
C PRO A 269 8.09 -14.37 13.00
N THR A 270 6.76 -14.53 13.02
CA THR A 270 5.95 -14.87 11.85
C THR A 270 5.35 -13.65 11.13
N ARG A 271 5.55 -12.43 11.66
CA ARG A 271 4.89 -11.19 11.22
C ARG A 271 5.84 -10.09 10.77
N ILE A 272 7.12 -10.44 10.62
CA ILE A 272 8.18 -9.54 10.17
C ILE A 272 8.59 -9.83 8.73
N LEU A 273 8.76 -8.77 7.96
CA LEU A 273 9.21 -8.76 6.56
C LEU A 273 10.42 -7.82 6.42
N ALA A 274 11.04 -7.80 5.24
CA ALA A 274 12.20 -6.96 4.94
C ALA A 274 12.02 -6.22 3.61
N GLU A 275 12.46 -4.97 3.57
CA GLU A 275 12.32 -4.10 2.41
C GLU A 275 13.53 -3.18 2.23
N SER A 276 13.64 -2.55 1.06
CA SER A 276 14.61 -1.47 0.84
C SER A 276 14.01 -0.08 0.99
N ASP A 277 12.72 0.11 0.65
CA ASP A 277 12.09 1.42 0.44
C ASP A 277 12.97 2.33 -0.44
N TYR A 278 13.43 1.78 -1.57
CA TYR A 278 14.39 2.45 -2.44
C TYR A 278 13.98 2.46 -3.90
N HIS A 279 14.44 3.50 -4.62
CA HIS A 279 14.06 3.76 -5.99
C HIS A 279 15.02 3.17 -7.03
N ASP A 280 16.30 3.02 -6.68
CA ASP A 280 17.32 2.51 -7.61
C ASP A 280 17.49 1.00 -7.44
N ILE A 281 17.04 0.27 -8.46
CA ILE A 281 17.04 -1.19 -8.49
C ILE A 281 18.44 -1.79 -8.29
N SER A 282 19.50 -1.08 -8.72
CA SER A 282 20.88 -1.56 -8.58
C SER A 282 21.32 -1.70 -7.12
N SER A 283 20.68 -0.94 -6.22
CA SER A 283 20.99 -0.92 -4.79
C SER A 283 19.95 -1.64 -3.92
N THR A 284 18.76 -1.93 -4.46
CA THR A 284 17.66 -2.63 -3.76
C THR A 284 18.16 -3.91 -3.08
N THR A 285 18.83 -4.81 -3.80
CA THR A 285 19.35 -6.07 -3.22
C THR A 285 20.20 -5.84 -1.97
N LYS A 286 21.10 -4.85 -2.02
CA LYS A 286 21.99 -4.52 -0.90
C LYS A 286 21.20 -4.02 0.31
N TYR A 287 20.27 -3.10 0.10
CA TYR A 287 19.49 -2.51 1.18
C TYR A 287 18.51 -3.48 1.81
N THR A 288 17.83 -4.31 1.02
CA THR A 288 17.01 -5.41 1.55
C THR A 288 17.87 -6.38 2.36
N TRP A 289 19.04 -6.77 1.85
CA TRP A 289 19.94 -7.70 2.53
C TRP A 289 20.45 -7.16 3.86
N ASN A 290 20.78 -5.87 3.93
CA ASN A 290 21.18 -5.24 5.20
C ASN A 290 20.10 -5.33 6.27
N ILE A 291 18.81 -5.24 5.89
CA ILE A 291 17.71 -5.46 6.84
C ILE A 291 17.59 -6.94 7.21
N VAL A 292 17.70 -7.86 6.26
CA VAL A 292 17.71 -9.31 6.53
C VAL A 292 18.80 -9.66 7.56
N ALA A 293 20.02 -9.17 7.35
CA ALA A 293 21.15 -9.37 8.28
C ALA A 293 20.91 -8.70 9.64
N THR A 294 20.30 -7.52 9.66
CA THR A 294 19.91 -6.83 10.91
C THR A 294 18.90 -7.67 11.70
N ILE A 295 17.87 -8.19 11.04
CA ILE A 295 16.88 -9.08 11.66
C ILE A 295 17.56 -10.34 12.19
N ALA A 296 18.42 -10.98 11.40
CA ALA A 296 19.16 -12.18 11.80
C ALA A 296 19.96 -11.94 13.09
N SER A 297 20.74 -10.87 13.12
CA SER A 297 21.57 -10.47 14.27
C SER A 297 20.73 -10.22 15.52
N LEU A 298 19.69 -9.40 15.40
CA LEU A 298 18.85 -9.01 16.54
C LEU A 298 18.00 -10.15 17.11
N ARG A 299 17.68 -11.14 16.27
CA ARG A 299 16.88 -12.32 16.65
C ARG A 299 17.72 -13.54 16.98
N GLY A 300 19.04 -13.48 16.78
CA GLY A 300 19.93 -14.63 16.95
C GLY A 300 19.65 -15.75 15.96
N TRP A 301 19.11 -15.44 14.78
CA TRP A 301 18.86 -16.41 13.73
C TRP A 301 20.09 -16.57 12.86
N ARG A 302 20.41 -17.81 12.49
CA ARG A 302 21.51 -18.07 11.55
C ARG A 302 21.16 -17.51 10.17
N VAL A 303 22.18 -17.14 9.42
CA VAL A 303 22.07 -16.87 7.99
C VAL A 303 22.38 -18.15 7.22
N GLU A 304 21.60 -18.44 6.20
CA GLU A 304 21.79 -19.58 5.32
C GLU A 304 23.03 -19.39 4.44
N GLU A 305 23.95 -20.37 4.46
CA GLU A 305 25.13 -20.41 3.58
C GLU A 305 24.83 -21.06 2.23
N ARG A 306 23.71 -21.78 2.14
CA ARG A 306 23.17 -22.42 0.94
C ARG A 306 21.68 -22.62 1.11
N TRP A 307 20.94 -22.71 0.01
CA TRP A 307 19.53 -23.01 0.07
C TRP A 307 19.28 -24.52 0.06
N ASP A 308 18.73 -25.04 1.16
CA ASP A 308 18.34 -26.44 1.30
C ASP A 308 16.82 -26.54 1.48
N ALA A 309 16.12 -27.10 0.49
CA ALA A 309 14.67 -27.24 0.53
C ALA A 309 14.19 -28.16 1.66
N ILE A 310 15.02 -29.13 2.08
CA ILE A 310 14.72 -30.07 3.17
C ILE A 310 14.69 -29.36 4.52
N GLU A 311 15.21 -28.13 4.62
CA GLU A 311 15.12 -27.32 5.84
C GLU A 311 13.68 -27.10 6.31
N LEU A 312 12.69 -27.11 5.41
CA LEU A 312 11.27 -27.05 5.78
C LEU A 312 10.81 -28.25 6.62
N GLU A 313 11.47 -29.40 6.52
CA GLU A 313 11.18 -30.59 7.32
C GLU A 313 11.78 -30.52 8.74
N LYS A 314 12.73 -29.59 8.96
CA LYS A 314 13.35 -29.37 10.27
C LYS A 314 12.42 -28.56 11.17
N PRO A 315 12.58 -28.69 12.51
CA PRO A 315 11.88 -27.82 13.46
C PRO A 315 12.11 -26.34 13.12
N GLU A 316 11.06 -25.52 13.23
CA GLU A 316 11.14 -24.09 12.92
C GLU A 316 12.28 -23.39 13.67
N ALA A 317 12.61 -23.81 14.89
CA ALA A 317 13.71 -23.28 15.69
C ALA A 317 15.09 -23.36 14.98
N GLU A 318 15.28 -24.31 14.06
CA GLU A 318 16.52 -24.50 13.30
C GLU A 318 16.58 -23.67 12.01
N TRP A 319 15.46 -23.05 11.62
CA TRP A 319 15.39 -22.26 10.40
C TRP A 319 16.27 -21.02 10.49
N GLY A 320 16.99 -20.76 9.40
CA GLY A 320 17.67 -19.49 9.20
C GLY A 320 16.71 -18.33 8.92
N VAL A 321 17.27 -17.13 8.87
CA VAL A 321 16.48 -15.90 8.67
C VAL A 321 15.77 -15.89 7.32
N VAL A 322 16.41 -16.37 6.24
CA VAL A 322 15.85 -16.29 4.89
C VAL A 322 14.66 -17.23 4.77
N ARG A 323 14.75 -18.43 5.33
CA ARG A 323 13.64 -19.39 5.41
C ARG A 323 12.46 -18.81 6.17
N ARG A 324 12.70 -18.19 7.33
CA ARG A 324 11.64 -17.55 8.13
C ARG A 324 10.94 -16.42 7.37
N LEU A 325 11.71 -15.50 6.79
CA LEU A 325 11.15 -14.39 6.03
C LEU A 325 10.41 -14.87 4.78
N GLN A 326 10.88 -15.93 4.12
CA GLN A 326 10.17 -16.55 3.01
C GLN A 326 8.80 -17.09 3.45
N GLN A 327 8.74 -17.81 4.58
CA GLN A 327 7.47 -18.34 5.10
C GLN A 327 6.52 -17.21 5.51
N ASN A 328 7.05 -16.14 6.13
CA ASN A 328 6.28 -14.95 6.47
C ASN A 328 5.68 -14.29 5.22
N TRP A 329 6.48 -14.16 4.16
CA TRP A 329 6.04 -13.64 2.87
C TRP A 329 4.94 -14.50 2.24
N GLN A 330 5.12 -15.83 2.22
CA GLN A 330 4.12 -16.76 1.70
C GLN A 330 2.80 -16.65 2.47
N ALA A 331 2.85 -16.57 3.81
CA ALA A 331 1.68 -16.34 4.64
C ALA A 331 1.04 -14.96 4.38
N PHE A 332 1.86 -13.93 4.16
CA PHE A 332 1.41 -12.57 3.87
C PHE A 332 0.60 -12.50 2.56
N VAL A 333 1.06 -13.14 1.47
CA VAL A 333 0.35 -13.09 0.18
C VAL A 333 -0.81 -14.08 0.05
N SER A 334 -0.85 -15.13 0.88
CA SER A 334 -1.93 -16.14 0.82
C SER A 334 -3.22 -15.71 1.53
N GLY A 335 -3.20 -14.59 2.27
CA GLY A 335 -4.29 -14.18 3.16
C GLY A 335 -4.41 -15.08 4.40
N SER A 336 -5.10 -14.63 5.45
CA SER A 336 -5.30 -15.41 6.69
C SER A 336 -6.44 -16.43 6.58
N ALA A 337 -6.78 -16.90 5.37
CA ALA A 337 -7.95 -17.75 5.11
C ALA A 337 -7.93 -19.10 5.85
N GLU A 338 -6.74 -19.61 6.21
CA GLU A 338 -6.61 -20.84 7.00
C GLU A 338 -6.99 -20.68 8.49
N ILE A 339 -7.14 -19.45 9.00
CA ILE A 339 -7.46 -19.16 10.41
C ILE A 339 -8.98 -19.00 10.63
N ALA A 340 -9.80 -18.97 9.57
CA ALA A 340 -11.25 -18.82 9.71
C ALA A 340 -11.91 -20.13 10.21
N PRO A 341 -12.66 -20.13 11.33
CA PRO A 341 -13.50 -21.27 11.71
C PRO A 341 -14.49 -21.57 10.58
N ARG A 342 -14.58 -22.84 10.16
CA ARG A 342 -15.51 -23.31 9.12
C ARG A 342 -16.93 -22.79 9.39
N GLU A 343 -17.50 -22.08 8.41
CA GLU A 343 -18.86 -21.53 8.50
C GLU A 343 -19.90 -22.63 8.76
N THR A 344 -20.90 -22.30 9.60
CA THR A 344 -22.12 -23.10 9.69
C THR A 344 -23.05 -22.75 8.53
N LYS A 345 -23.83 -23.72 8.04
CA LYS A 345 -24.70 -23.57 6.85
C LYS A 345 -25.61 -22.33 6.86
N ALA A 346 -25.96 -21.80 8.02
CA ALA A 346 -26.81 -20.61 8.15
C ALA A 346 -26.11 -19.30 7.71
N GLU A 347 -24.80 -19.15 7.94
CA GLU A 347 -24.04 -17.94 7.57
C GLU A 347 -23.80 -17.88 6.05
N SER A 348 -23.52 -19.03 5.44
CA SER A 348 -23.33 -19.17 3.98
C SER A 348 -24.55 -18.72 3.17
N HIS A 349 -25.77 -19.02 3.65
CA HIS A 349 -27.01 -18.58 2.99
C HIS A 349 -27.23 -17.07 3.08
N ARG A 350 -26.73 -16.40 4.13
CA ARG A 350 -26.86 -14.95 4.31
C ARG A 350 -25.87 -14.18 3.42
N SER A 351 -24.61 -14.63 3.34
CA SER A 351 -23.60 -14.01 2.46
C SER A 351 -23.96 -14.16 0.97
N ARG A 352 -24.52 -15.30 0.56
CA ARG A 352 -25.00 -15.48 -0.82
C ARG A 352 -26.17 -14.56 -1.18
N ARG A 353 -27.07 -14.28 -0.24
CA ARG A 353 -28.19 -13.36 -0.46
C ARG A 353 -27.75 -11.90 -0.56
N LEU A 354 -26.76 -11.49 0.22
CA LEU A 354 -26.22 -10.12 0.16
C LEU A 354 -25.45 -9.86 -1.14
N ASN A 355 -24.66 -10.84 -1.60
CA ASN A 355 -23.97 -10.73 -2.89
C ASN A 355 -24.93 -10.76 -4.09
N ALA A 356 -25.99 -11.56 -4.04
CA ALA A 356 -27.00 -11.57 -5.11
C ALA A 356 -27.78 -10.24 -5.18
N ALA A 357 -28.12 -9.65 -4.03
CA ALA A 357 -28.81 -8.36 -3.99
C ALA A 357 -27.95 -7.19 -4.51
N ALA A 358 -26.62 -7.27 -4.33
CA ALA A 358 -25.69 -6.29 -4.89
C ALA A 358 -25.58 -6.39 -6.42
N TYR A 359 -25.69 -7.60 -6.99
CA TYR A 359 -25.66 -7.78 -8.45
C TYR A 359 -26.97 -7.40 -9.14
N THR A 360 -28.12 -7.62 -8.50
CA THR A 360 -29.43 -7.26 -9.10
C THR A 360 -29.72 -5.75 -9.02
N ALA A 361 -29.04 -5.01 -8.14
CA ALA A 361 -29.25 -3.56 -8.03
C ALA A 361 -28.57 -2.75 -9.15
N ASP A 362 -27.60 -3.35 -9.87
CA ASP A 362 -26.87 -2.71 -10.97
C ASP A 362 -27.54 -2.91 -12.35
N GLU A 363 -28.55 -3.79 -12.48
CA GLU A 363 -29.21 -4.08 -13.76
C GLU A 363 -30.54 -3.29 -13.99
N ASP A 364 -31.09 -2.63 -12.97
CA ASP A 364 -32.42 -1.99 -13.03
C ASP A 364 -32.39 -0.45 -13.25
N TRP A 365 -31.26 0.14 -13.65
CA TRP A 365 -31.15 1.60 -13.90
C TRP A 365 -30.98 1.99 -15.39
N ASP A 366 -31.38 1.14 -16.34
CA ASP A 366 -31.39 1.51 -17.77
C ASP A 366 -32.64 0.97 -18.48
N SER A 367 -33.82 1.53 -18.17
CA SER A 367 -34.88 1.76 -19.16
C SER A 367 -36.05 2.53 -18.55
N GLU A 368 -36.19 3.80 -18.93
CA GLU A 368 -37.44 4.40 -19.42
C GLU A 368 -37.26 5.91 -19.59
N GLY A 369 -36.94 6.29 -20.83
CA GLY A 369 -37.03 7.65 -21.32
C GLY A 369 -38.19 7.80 -22.30
N SER A 370 -38.71 9.02 -22.35
CA SER A 370 -39.61 9.64 -23.36
C SER A 370 -41.12 9.33 -23.27
N ALA A 371 -41.85 10.27 -22.64
CA ALA A 371 -43.24 10.55 -22.99
C ALA A 371 -43.37 12.05 -23.34
N GLU A 372 -43.63 12.31 -24.62
CA GLU A 372 -44.02 13.62 -25.16
C GLU A 372 -45.33 14.11 -24.54
N ILE A 373 -45.36 15.37 -24.11
CA ILE A 373 -46.59 16.05 -23.68
C ILE A 373 -47.18 16.75 -24.90
N VAL A 374 -48.25 16.18 -25.45
CA VAL A 374 -49.09 16.77 -26.50
C VAL A 374 -50.34 17.39 -25.85
N TYR A 375 -50.56 18.69 -26.05
CA TYR A 375 -51.79 19.38 -25.66
C TYR A 375 -52.90 19.14 -26.68
N PRO A 376 -54.15 18.82 -26.27
CA PRO A 376 -55.30 18.93 -27.15
C PRO A 376 -55.95 20.32 -27.02
N ALA A 377 -56.29 20.89 -28.17
CA ALA A 377 -57.09 22.09 -28.34
C ALA A 377 -58.57 21.85 -27.99
N ALA A 378 -59.23 22.96 -27.64
CA ALA A 378 -60.64 23.06 -27.27
C ALA A 378 -61.63 22.59 -28.35
N THR A 379 -62.81 22.11 -27.92
CA THR A 379 -64.14 22.40 -28.50
C THR A 379 -65.23 21.81 -27.60
N GLY A 380 -66.24 22.61 -27.27
CA GLY A 380 -67.44 22.22 -26.53
C GLY A 380 -67.80 23.19 -25.43
#